data_AF-A0AAP0X6S4-F1
#
_entry.id   AF-A0AAP0X6S4-F1
#
_cell.length_a   1.000
_cell.length_b   1.000
_cell.length_c   1.000
_cell.angle_alpha   90.00
_cell.angle_beta   90.00
_cell.angle_gamma   90.00
#
_symmetry.space_group_name_H-M   'P 1'
#
loop_
_entity.id
_entity.type
_entity.pdbx_description
1 polymer ?
#
loop_
_entity_poly.entity_id
_entity_poly.type
_entity_poly.pdbx_seq_one_letter_code
_entity_poly.pdbx_strand_id
1 'polypeptide(L)'
;MQVTVAESGKKEKDKKKKSKKGEFDTRVVEIEDAGDHGALVLRQAFAKRAGAVNNCKGKKKELSPQDAALMIQMSFRAYLIRRSQALRALRELAIAKNKLKELRALFDNFSYRRRIARDAEECQRFSEKIIVLLLTVDAIEGADVMVRAAKKSMVDELEAMLDVVDPQPAGKRSLSMKRRMFDMPDGGIQKEIAAGVAQVVHMLNNQERNSDASAFEACL
;
A
#
# COMPACT_ATOMS: atom_id res chain seq x y z
N MET A 1 7.79 -39.00 -59.77
CA MET A 1 6.62 -38.98 -60.67
C MET A 1 5.39 -39.35 -59.86
N GLN A 2 4.41 -38.47 -59.93
CA GLN A 2 3.00 -38.50 -59.51
C GLN A 2 2.46 -39.79 -58.87
N VAL A 3 1.90 -39.63 -57.66
CA VAL A 3 0.79 -40.46 -57.17
C VAL A 3 -0.37 -39.52 -56.89
N THR A 4 -1.38 -39.62 -57.73
CA THR A 4 -2.70 -39.01 -57.58
C THR A 4 -3.60 -39.99 -56.84
N VAL A 5 -4.32 -39.53 -55.81
CA VAL A 5 -5.52 -40.18 -55.29
C VAL A 5 -6.61 -39.14 -55.20
N ALA A 6 -7.73 -39.44 -55.85
CA ALA A 6 -8.90 -38.61 -55.96
C ALA A 6 -9.87 -38.83 -54.79
N GLU A 7 -10.44 -37.71 -54.34
CA GLU A 7 -11.86 -37.45 -54.04
C GLU A 7 -12.62 -38.31 -53.01
N SER A 8 -13.11 -37.67 -51.94
CA SER A 8 -14.55 -37.64 -51.66
C SER A 8 -14.89 -36.44 -50.76
N GLY A 9 -15.79 -35.59 -51.25
CA GLY A 9 -16.31 -34.45 -50.51
C GLY A 9 -17.44 -34.85 -49.55
N LYS A 10 -17.59 -34.08 -48.48
CA LYS A 10 -18.89 -33.87 -47.82
C LYS A 10 -18.93 -32.49 -47.18
N LYS A 11 -19.67 -31.59 -47.81
CA LYS A 11 -20.30 -30.43 -47.17
C LYS A 11 -21.37 -30.95 -46.22
N GLU A 12 -21.38 -30.45 -44.98
CA GLU A 12 -22.61 -30.49 -44.19
C GLU A 12 -22.81 -29.14 -43.47
N LYS A 13 -24.02 -28.61 -43.69
CA LYS A 13 -24.56 -27.34 -43.26
C LYS A 13 -25.28 -27.53 -41.92
N ASP A 14 -25.21 -26.49 -41.09
CA ASP A 14 -26.19 -26.03 -40.10
C ASP A 14 -26.87 -27.02 -39.15
N LYS A 15 -26.69 -26.75 -37.84
CA LYS A 15 -27.83 -26.65 -36.90
C LYS A 15 -27.48 -25.85 -35.64
N LYS A 16 -27.92 -24.59 -35.67
CA LYS A 16 -28.09 -23.69 -34.53
C LYS A 16 -29.01 -24.34 -33.49
N LYS A 17 -28.47 -24.78 -32.36
CA LYS A 17 -29.27 -25.23 -31.20
C LYS A 17 -29.13 -24.22 -30.06
N LYS A 18 -30.20 -23.44 -29.89
CA LYS A 18 -30.42 -22.47 -28.80
C LYS A 18 -30.59 -23.27 -27.50
N SER A 19 -29.56 -23.35 -26.65
CA SER A 19 -29.70 -23.92 -25.31
C SER A 19 -30.34 -22.86 -24.40
N LYS A 20 -31.53 -23.17 -23.91
CA LYS A 20 -32.23 -22.42 -22.87
C LYS A 20 -31.37 -22.45 -21.60
N LYS A 21 -31.12 -21.27 -21.04
CA LYS A 21 -30.48 -21.05 -19.75
C LYS A 21 -31.43 -21.61 -18.68
N GLY A 22 -31.08 -22.74 -18.09
CA GLY A 22 -31.76 -23.29 -16.92
C GLY A 22 -31.44 -22.40 -15.73
N GLU A 23 -32.45 -21.72 -15.24
CA GLU A 23 -32.48 -20.96 -14.00
C GLU A 23 -32.38 -21.95 -12.84
N PHE A 24 -31.21 -22.02 -12.19
CA PHE A 24 -31.11 -22.60 -10.87
C PHE A 24 -31.57 -21.53 -9.89
N ASP A 25 -32.78 -21.71 -9.39
CA ASP A 25 -33.41 -20.89 -8.36
C ASP A 25 -32.67 -21.07 -7.02
N THR A 26 -31.55 -20.36 -6.86
CA THR A 26 -31.01 -20.11 -5.53
C THR A 26 -31.89 -19.03 -4.91
N ARG A 27 -32.79 -19.44 -4.02
CA ARG A 27 -33.58 -18.57 -3.15
C ARG A 27 -32.64 -17.64 -2.37
N VAL A 28 -32.41 -16.44 -2.92
CA VAL A 28 -31.75 -15.35 -2.21
C VAL A 28 -32.77 -14.85 -1.20
N VAL A 29 -32.55 -15.17 0.07
CA VAL A 29 -33.24 -14.50 1.16
C VAL A 29 -32.66 -13.10 1.20
N GLU A 30 -33.46 -12.11 0.77
CA GLU A 30 -33.21 -10.71 1.03
C GLU A 30 -33.22 -10.53 2.55
N ILE A 31 -32.02 -10.49 3.14
CA ILE A 31 -31.87 -9.84 4.44
C ILE A 31 -32.07 -8.37 4.12
N GLU A 32 -33.21 -7.80 4.52
CA GLU A 32 -33.44 -6.35 4.52
C GLU A 32 -32.37 -5.73 5.42
N ASP A 33 -31.24 -5.38 4.82
CA ASP A 33 -30.19 -4.65 5.49
C ASP A 33 -30.47 -3.16 5.27
N ALA A 34 -30.65 -2.46 6.38
CA ALA A 34 -31.14 -1.10 6.43
C ALA A 34 -30.26 -0.19 5.57
N GLY A 35 -30.80 0.26 4.44
CA GLY A 35 -30.42 1.46 3.70
C GLY A 35 -28.94 1.82 3.74
N ASP A 36 -28.10 1.03 3.06
CA ASP A 36 -26.67 1.31 2.92
C ASP A 36 -26.45 2.47 1.92
N HIS A 37 -26.84 3.67 2.34
CA HIS A 37 -26.79 4.90 1.56
C HIS A 37 -25.36 5.17 1.06
N GLY A 38 -24.34 4.77 1.84
CA GLY A 38 -22.94 4.82 1.46
C GLY A 38 -22.63 4.01 0.20
N ALA A 39 -23.15 2.78 0.09
CA ALA A 39 -22.94 1.92 -1.07
C ALA A 39 -23.59 2.51 -2.33
N LEU A 40 -24.79 3.10 -2.20
CA LEU A 40 -25.48 3.78 -3.30
C LEU A 40 -24.75 5.05 -3.75
N VAL A 41 -24.25 5.86 -2.82
CA VAL A 41 -23.47 7.06 -3.10
C VAL A 41 -22.15 6.71 -3.77
N LEU A 42 -21.46 5.66 -3.31
CA LEU A 42 -20.25 5.16 -3.96
C LEU A 42 -20.54 4.69 -5.38
N ARG A 43 -21.58 3.86 -5.57
CA ARG A 43 -22.00 3.37 -6.89
C ARG A 43 -22.34 4.53 -7.85
N GLN A 44 -23.03 5.55 -7.36
CA GLN A 44 -23.37 6.74 -8.13
C GLN A 44 -22.13 7.60 -8.46
N ALA A 45 -21.18 7.75 -7.52
CA ALA A 45 -19.92 8.46 -7.73
C ALA A 45 -19.02 7.76 -8.76
N PHE A 46 -19.00 6.42 -8.79
CA PHE A 46 -18.30 5.66 -9.82
C PHE A 46 -19.01 5.73 -11.17
N ALA A 47 -20.34 5.67 -11.21
CA ALA A 47 -21.12 5.82 -12.45
C ALA A 47 -20.96 7.22 -13.07
N LYS A 48 -20.99 8.28 -12.25
CA LYS A 48 -20.75 9.67 -12.71
C LYS A 48 -19.34 9.85 -13.26
N ARG A 49 -18.31 9.26 -12.62
CA ARG A 49 -16.94 9.26 -13.14
C ARG A 49 -16.80 8.49 -14.45
N ALA A 50 -17.39 7.30 -14.56
CA ALA A 50 -17.35 6.50 -15.79
C ALA A 50 -18.07 7.20 -16.96
N GLY A 51 -19.21 7.83 -16.70
CA GLY A 51 -19.96 8.63 -17.68
C GLY A 51 -19.18 9.86 -18.15
N ALA A 52 -18.54 10.61 -17.22
CA ALA A 52 -17.70 11.74 -17.56
C ALA A 52 -16.46 11.33 -18.39
N VAL A 53 -15.80 10.23 -18.03
CA VAL A 53 -14.64 9.70 -18.76
C VAL A 53 -15.02 9.21 -20.17
N ASN A 54 -16.27 8.77 -20.38
CA ASN A 54 -16.76 8.39 -21.69
C ASN A 54 -17.20 9.60 -22.54
N ASN A 55 -17.73 10.65 -21.93
CA ASN A 55 -18.16 11.87 -22.63
C ASN A 55 -16.99 12.81 -22.97
N CYS A 56 -15.87 12.72 -22.25
CA CYS A 56 -14.62 13.42 -22.60
C CYS A 56 -13.85 12.75 -23.74
N LYS A 57 -14.27 11.57 -24.19
CA LYS A 57 -13.78 10.98 -25.45
C LYS A 57 -14.54 11.66 -26.59
N GLY A 58 -14.10 12.87 -26.95
CA GLY A 58 -14.51 13.49 -28.21
C GLY A 58 -14.31 12.54 -29.40
N LYS A 59 -14.86 12.89 -30.58
CA LYS A 59 -14.69 12.14 -31.84
C LYS A 59 -13.27 11.59 -31.90
N LYS A 60 -13.11 10.25 -31.92
CA LYS A 60 -11.78 9.61 -31.94
C LYS A 60 -10.99 10.28 -33.05
N LYS A 61 -9.95 11.03 -32.69
CA LYS A 61 -9.07 11.67 -33.67
C LYS A 61 -8.45 10.52 -34.45
N GLU A 62 -8.86 10.32 -35.70
CA GLU A 62 -8.20 9.35 -36.57
C GLU A 62 -6.74 9.79 -36.66
N LEU A 63 -5.86 8.98 -36.08
CA LEU A 63 -4.44 9.25 -36.07
C LEU A 63 -3.92 9.04 -37.50
N SER A 64 -2.96 9.86 -37.93
CA SER A 64 -2.24 9.55 -39.16
C SER A 64 -1.59 8.17 -39.02
N PRO A 65 -1.37 7.43 -40.11
CA PRO A 65 -0.68 6.13 -40.05
C PRO A 65 0.66 6.21 -39.30
N GLN A 66 1.38 7.32 -39.44
CA GLN A 66 2.65 7.59 -38.78
C GLN A 66 2.47 7.78 -37.26
N ASP A 67 1.49 8.57 -36.84
CA ASP A 67 1.21 8.80 -35.42
C ASP A 67 0.69 7.52 -34.74
N ALA A 68 -0.16 6.76 -35.45
CA ALA A 68 -0.66 5.47 -34.97
C ALA A 68 0.50 4.47 -34.78
N ALA A 69 1.40 4.37 -35.75
CA ALA A 69 2.59 3.53 -35.66
C ALA A 69 3.48 3.96 -34.48
N LEU A 70 3.72 5.27 -34.32
CA LEU A 70 4.51 5.81 -33.20
C LEU A 70 3.87 5.46 -31.85
N MET A 71 2.56 5.68 -31.70
CA MET A 71 1.82 5.35 -30.47
C MET A 71 1.91 3.86 -30.11
N ILE A 72 1.76 2.98 -31.10
CA ILE A 72 1.91 1.53 -30.91
C ILE A 72 3.33 1.20 -30.46
N GLN A 73 4.35 1.74 -31.13
CA GLN A 73 5.75 1.49 -30.79
C GLN A 73 6.11 1.99 -29.39
N MET A 74 5.72 3.21 -29.03
CA MET A 74 5.95 3.78 -27.70
C MET A 74 5.27 2.95 -26.61
N SER A 75 4.01 2.55 -26.84
CA SER A 75 3.25 1.72 -25.91
C SER A 75 3.89 0.35 -25.71
N PHE A 76 4.37 -0.26 -26.81
CA PHE A 76 5.05 -1.55 -26.77
C PHE A 76 6.39 -1.47 -26.04
N ARG A 77 7.21 -0.44 -26.31
CA ARG A 77 8.46 -0.21 -25.57
C ARG A 77 8.19 -0.02 -24.08
N ALA A 78 7.19 0.77 -23.71
CA ALA A 78 6.81 0.97 -22.32
C ALA A 78 6.33 -0.34 -21.66
N TYR A 79 5.58 -1.18 -22.39
CA TYR A 79 5.18 -2.50 -21.91
C TYR A 79 6.39 -3.40 -21.63
N LEU A 80 7.36 -3.46 -22.55
CA LEU A 80 8.57 -4.28 -22.38
C LEU A 80 9.39 -3.83 -21.16
N ILE A 81 9.53 -2.52 -20.96
CA ILE A 81 10.21 -1.95 -19.79
C ILE A 81 9.51 -2.40 -18.51
N ARG A 82 8.20 -2.16 -18.37
CA ARG A 82 7.43 -2.55 -17.18
C ARG A 82 7.50 -4.05 -16.90
N ARG A 83 7.37 -4.88 -17.94
CA ARG A 83 7.47 -6.34 -17.82
C ARG A 83 8.86 -6.76 -17.33
N SER A 84 9.91 -6.19 -17.89
CA SER A 84 11.28 -6.51 -17.50
C SER A 84 11.59 -6.08 -16.05
N GLN A 85 11.10 -4.90 -15.64
CA GLN A 85 11.22 -4.40 -14.26
C GLN A 85 10.50 -5.30 -13.27
N ALA A 86 9.25 -5.68 -13.55
CA ALA A 86 8.48 -6.59 -12.71
C ALA A 86 9.19 -7.93 -12.53
N LEU A 87 9.76 -8.50 -13.61
CA LEU A 87 10.51 -9.75 -13.52
C LEU A 87 11.82 -9.62 -12.73
N ARG A 88 12.51 -8.48 -12.79
CA ARG A 88 13.70 -8.21 -11.95
C ARG A 88 13.32 -8.13 -10.48
N ALA A 89 12.30 -7.33 -10.15
CA ALA A 89 11.82 -7.17 -8.78
C ALA A 89 11.33 -8.51 -8.18
N LEU A 90 10.66 -9.36 -8.97
CA LEU A 90 10.26 -10.70 -8.52
C LEU A 90 11.45 -11.62 -8.20
N ARG A 91 12.55 -11.51 -8.94
CA ARG A 91 13.78 -12.27 -8.64
C ARG A 91 14.42 -11.80 -7.33
N GLU A 92 14.52 -10.50 -7.13
CA GLU A 92 15.03 -9.92 -5.89
C GLU A 92 14.15 -10.31 -4.69
N LEU A 93 12.83 -10.26 -4.83
CA LEU A 93 11.88 -10.74 -3.82
C LEU A 93 12.06 -12.22 -3.51
N ALA A 94 12.34 -13.07 -4.50
CA ALA A 94 12.57 -14.49 -4.27
C ALA A 94 13.82 -14.74 -3.40
N ILE A 95 14.89 -13.97 -3.62
CA ILE A 95 16.12 -14.03 -2.81
C ILE A 95 15.81 -13.58 -1.38
N ALA A 96 15.14 -12.43 -1.22
CA ALA A 96 14.74 -11.93 0.09
C ALA A 96 13.79 -12.91 0.82
N LYS A 97 12.89 -13.57 0.09
CA LYS A 97 11.97 -14.59 0.64
C LYS A 97 12.72 -15.82 1.15
N ASN A 98 13.81 -16.22 0.51
CA ASN A 98 14.66 -17.29 1.03
C ASN A 98 15.34 -16.88 2.33
N LYS A 99 15.84 -15.63 2.44
CA LYS A 99 16.37 -15.08 3.69
C LYS A 99 15.33 -15.00 4.80
N LEU A 100 14.10 -14.61 4.47
CA LEU A 100 12.98 -14.66 5.41
C LEU A 100 12.72 -16.08 5.93
N LYS A 101 12.79 -17.10 5.07
CA LYS A 101 12.65 -18.51 5.49
C LYS A 101 13.78 -18.95 6.42
N GLU A 102 15.03 -18.56 6.16
CA GLU A 102 16.17 -18.82 7.05
C GLU A 102 15.92 -18.18 8.43
N LEU A 103 15.48 -16.91 8.46
CA LEU A 103 15.14 -16.23 9.71
C LEU A 103 13.96 -16.88 10.43
N ARG A 104 12.91 -17.28 9.71
CA ARG A 104 11.77 -18.00 10.29
C ARG A 104 12.23 -19.31 10.93
N ALA A 105 13.10 -20.08 10.28
CA ALA A 105 13.64 -21.31 10.85
C ALA A 105 14.43 -21.08 12.15
N LEU A 106 15.21 -19.99 12.22
CA LEU A 106 15.89 -19.57 13.45
C LEU A 106 14.89 -19.10 14.52
N PHE A 107 13.90 -18.31 14.12
CA PHE A 107 12.88 -17.77 15.02
C PHE A 107 12.00 -18.85 15.62
N ASP A 108 11.63 -19.88 14.87
CA ASP A 108 10.81 -20.98 15.39
C ASP A 108 11.64 -22.02 16.17
N ASN A 109 12.97 -21.93 16.09
CA ASN A 109 13.86 -22.79 16.85
C ASN A 109 13.81 -22.44 18.35
N PHE A 110 13.30 -23.37 19.16
CA PHE A 110 13.10 -23.16 20.58
C PHE A 110 14.39 -22.88 21.37
N SER A 111 15.49 -23.58 21.06
CA SER A 111 16.76 -23.38 21.76
C SER A 111 17.39 -22.04 21.41
N TYR A 112 17.26 -21.61 20.15
CA TYR A 112 17.73 -20.30 19.71
C TYR A 112 16.89 -19.15 20.28
N ARG A 113 15.55 -19.27 20.32
CA ARG A 113 14.69 -18.29 21.01
C ARG A 113 15.08 -18.08 22.47
N ARG A 114 15.36 -19.17 23.20
CA ARG A 114 15.79 -19.08 24.59
C ARG A 114 17.13 -18.35 24.73
N ARG A 115 18.03 -18.50 23.75
CA ARG A 115 19.32 -17.78 23.72
C ARG A 115 19.11 -16.29 23.49
N ILE A 116 18.33 -15.92 22.48
CA ILE A 116 17.94 -14.53 22.19
C ILE A 116 17.31 -13.87 23.43
N ALA A 117 16.46 -14.58 24.17
CA ALA A 117 15.79 -14.03 25.36
C ALA A 117 16.74 -13.79 26.56
N ARG A 118 17.92 -14.42 26.59
CA ARG A 118 18.87 -14.33 27.71
C ARG A 118 20.07 -13.44 27.40
N ASP A 119 20.46 -13.37 26.14
CA ASP A 119 21.64 -12.68 25.67
C ASP A 119 21.24 -11.47 24.83
N ALA A 120 21.50 -10.27 25.37
CA ALA A 120 21.18 -9.01 24.71
C ALA A 120 21.97 -8.81 23.41
N GLU A 121 23.18 -9.33 23.32
CA GLU A 121 24.01 -9.21 22.11
C GLU A 121 23.46 -10.08 20.99
N GLU A 122 23.08 -11.32 21.29
CA GLU A 122 22.42 -12.20 20.32
C GLU A 122 21.03 -11.70 19.92
N CYS A 123 20.30 -11.09 20.86
CA CYS A 123 19.03 -10.41 20.56
C CYS A 123 19.23 -9.28 19.56
N GLN A 124 20.18 -8.38 19.82
CA GLN A 124 20.53 -7.28 18.94
C GLN A 124 20.95 -7.78 17.55
N ARG A 125 21.83 -8.78 17.47
CA ARG A 125 22.26 -9.39 16.20
C ARG A 125 21.09 -9.97 15.41
N PHE A 126 20.09 -10.54 16.09
CA PHE A 126 18.92 -11.09 15.42
C PHE A 126 17.98 -9.98 14.91
N SER A 127 17.74 -8.94 15.71
CA SER A 127 16.99 -7.75 15.29
C SER A 127 17.64 -7.05 14.10
N GLU A 128 18.97 -6.91 14.10
CA GLU A 128 19.72 -6.36 12.96
C GLU A 128 19.51 -7.16 11.68
N LYS A 129 19.53 -8.50 11.75
CA LYS A 129 19.24 -9.34 10.58
C LYS A 129 17.83 -9.11 10.03
N ILE A 130 16.84 -8.92 10.91
CA ILE A 130 15.46 -8.60 10.51
C ILE A 130 15.40 -7.20 9.86
N ILE A 131 16.02 -6.19 10.49
CA ILE A 131 16.05 -4.81 10.00
C ILE A 131 16.76 -4.72 8.64
N VAL A 132 17.91 -5.39 8.48
CA VAL A 132 18.64 -5.43 7.20
C VAL A 132 17.77 -6.03 6.10
N LEU A 133 17.02 -7.10 6.40
CA LEU A 133 16.12 -7.70 5.42
C LEU A 133 14.92 -6.79 5.11
N LEU A 134 14.36 -6.08 6.11
CA LEU A 134 13.34 -5.06 5.90
C LEU A 134 13.82 -3.95 4.97
N LEU A 135 15.02 -3.41 5.19
CA LEU A 135 15.62 -2.39 4.32
C LEU A 135 15.84 -2.91 2.90
N THR A 136 16.30 -4.15 2.77
CA THR A 136 16.50 -4.81 1.48
C THR A 136 15.17 -4.94 0.72
N VAL A 137 14.12 -5.39 1.40
CA VAL A 137 12.77 -5.51 0.83
C VAL A 137 12.17 -4.13 0.52
N ASP A 138 12.47 -3.10 1.31
CA ASP A 138 12.01 -1.74 1.03
C ASP A 138 12.63 -1.16 -0.23
N ALA A 139 13.91 -1.46 -0.47
CA ALA A 139 14.64 -1.00 -1.65
C ALA A 139 14.12 -1.59 -2.97
N ILE A 140 13.40 -2.72 -2.95
CA ILE A 140 12.85 -3.34 -4.16
C ILE A 140 11.73 -2.47 -4.74
N GLU A 141 11.84 -2.15 -6.04
CA GLU A 141 10.86 -1.35 -6.77
C GLU A 141 9.49 -2.05 -6.86
N GLY A 142 8.46 -1.42 -6.30
CA GLY A 142 7.08 -1.93 -6.29
C GLY A 142 6.19 -1.37 -7.40
N ALA A 143 6.63 -1.37 -8.66
CA ALA A 143 5.81 -0.83 -9.76
C ALA A 143 4.63 -1.74 -10.14
N ASP A 144 4.80 -3.05 -10.02
CA ASP A 144 3.78 -4.06 -10.32
C ASP A 144 2.95 -4.43 -9.09
N VAL A 145 1.66 -4.68 -9.27
CA VAL A 145 0.72 -4.98 -8.18
C VAL A 145 1.10 -6.27 -7.44
N MET A 146 1.58 -7.29 -8.15
CA MET A 146 2.01 -8.56 -7.55
C MET A 146 3.25 -8.37 -6.68
N VAL A 147 4.20 -7.54 -7.16
CA VAL A 147 5.42 -7.19 -6.41
C VAL A 147 5.06 -6.43 -5.14
N ARG A 148 4.14 -5.46 -5.22
CA ARG A 148 3.67 -4.71 -4.03
C ARG A 148 3.01 -5.60 -3.00
N ALA A 149 2.15 -6.53 -3.42
CA ALA A 149 1.46 -7.45 -2.52
C ALA A 149 2.45 -8.40 -1.83
N ALA A 150 3.39 -8.96 -2.58
CA ALA A 150 4.43 -9.84 -2.04
C ALA A 150 5.36 -9.10 -1.07
N LYS A 151 5.80 -7.89 -1.44
CA LYS A 151 6.60 -7.01 -0.58
C LYS A 151 5.87 -6.75 0.74
N LYS A 152 4.61 -6.33 0.68
CA LYS A 152 3.79 -6.06 1.86
C LYS A 152 3.70 -7.29 2.78
N SER A 153 3.39 -8.46 2.22
CA SER A 153 3.32 -9.70 3.01
C SER A 153 4.64 -10.04 3.71
N MET A 154 5.79 -9.77 3.09
CA MET A 154 7.09 -10.03 3.72
C MET A 154 7.43 -9.00 4.80
N VAL A 155 7.10 -7.72 4.56
CA VAL A 155 7.28 -6.64 5.54
C VAL A 155 6.43 -6.89 6.78
N ASP A 156 5.14 -7.17 6.60
CA ASP A 156 4.20 -7.43 7.70
C ASP A 156 4.71 -8.62 8.58
N GLU A 157 5.27 -9.66 7.96
CA GLU A 157 5.85 -10.80 8.69
C GLU A 157 7.13 -10.43 9.45
N LEU A 158 8.04 -9.70 8.81
CA LEU A 158 9.29 -9.25 9.44
C LEU A 158 9.04 -8.28 10.60
N GLU A 159 8.10 -7.36 10.45
CA GLU A 159 7.66 -6.45 11.51
C GLU A 159 7.07 -7.25 12.69
N ALA A 160 6.22 -8.24 12.42
CA ALA A 160 5.68 -9.10 13.48
C ALA A 160 6.77 -9.91 14.22
N MET A 161 7.81 -10.36 13.51
CA MET A 161 8.97 -11.02 14.15
C MET A 161 9.77 -10.04 15.00
N LEU A 162 10.00 -8.82 14.51
CA LEU A 162 10.73 -7.77 15.22
C LEU A 162 9.99 -7.36 16.49
N ASP A 163 8.66 -7.23 16.43
CA ASP A 163 7.82 -6.88 17.58
C ASP A 163 7.96 -7.83 18.78
N VAL A 164 8.33 -9.09 18.52
CA VAL A 164 8.56 -10.12 19.54
C VAL A 164 9.98 -10.06 20.12
N VAL A 165 10.97 -9.71 19.30
CA VAL A 165 12.40 -9.75 19.67
C VAL A 165 12.86 -8.41 20.26
N ASP A 166 12.45 -7.31 19.62
CA ASP A 166 12.72 -5.95 20.04
C ASP A 166 11.39 -5.19 20.19
N PRO A 167 10.69 -5.37 21.32
CA PRO A 167 9.42 -4.72 21.55
C PRO A 167 9.61 -3.21 21.80
N GLN A 168 9.73 -2.43 20.73
CA GLN A 168 9.69 -0.96 20.82
C GLN A 168 8.31 -0.42 21.24
N PRO A 169 8.19 0.68 22.00
CA PRO A 169 6.89 1.26 22.33
C PRO A 169 6.11 1.62 21.05
N ALA A 170 4.81 1.29 21.03
CA ALA A 170 3.91 1.27 19.86
C ALA A 170 3.77 2.60 19.07
N GLY A 171 4.46 3.68 19.45
CA GLY A 171 4.52 4.95 18.71
C GLY A 171 5.71 5.09 17.75
N LYS A 172 6.69 4.17 17.79
CA LYS A 172 7.95 4.26 17.03
C LYS A 172 8.03 3.36 15.79
N ARG A 173 7.22 2.30 15.70
CA ARG A 173 7.44 1.18 14.77
C ARG A 173 6.82 1.27 13.36
N SER A 174 6.10 2.34 12.99
CA SER A 174 5.68 2.48 11.58
C SER A 174 6.86 2.88 10.68
N LEU A 175 7.78 1.93 10.45
CA LEU A 175 8.84 2.03 9.45
C LEU A 175 8.25 2.24 8.04
N SER A 176 7.00 1.82 7.83
CA SER A 176 6.21 2.09 6.64
C SER A 176 5.90 3.59 6.38
N MET A 177 6.11 4.52 7.31
CA MET A 177 5.79 5.94 7.04
C MET A 177 6.56 7.02 7.83
N LYS A 178 7.61 6.69 8.57
CA LYS A 178 8.45 7.68 9.29
C LYS A 178 9.84 7.84 8.64
N ARG A 179 9.87 8.09 7.32
CA ARG A 179 11.06 8.70 6.72
C ARG A 179 11.16 10.15 7.23
N ARG A 180 12.20 10.41 8.03
CA ARG A 180 12.61 11.71 8.61
C ARG A 180 11.89 12.11 9.91
N MET A 181 12.29 11.49 11.02
CA MET A 181 12.69 12.30 12.16
C MET A 181 14.10 11.86 12.57
N PHE A 182 15.06 12.72 12.23
CA PHE A 182 16.27 12.94 13.00
C PHE A 182 15.92 12.88 14.50
N ASP A 183 16.79 12.34 15.36
CA ASP A 183 16.62 12.28 16.81
C ASP A 183 16.16 13.64 17.35
N MET A 184 14.84 13.83 17.39
CA MET A 184 14.18 15.01 17.93
C MET A 184 13.66 14.51 19.26
N PRO A 185 14.18 15.01 20.40
CA PRO A 185 13.68 14.58 21.70
C PRO A 185 12.18 14.88 21.77
N ASP A 186 11.39 13.81 21.70
CA ASP A 186 9.93 13.88 21.78
C ASP A 186 9.53 14.41 23.17
N GLY A 187 9.07 15.66 23.20
CA GLY A 187 8.24 16.18 24.30
C GLY A 187 8.90 17.15 25.29
N GLY A 188 10.21 17.39 25.23
CA GLY A 188 10.85 18.40 26.08
C GLY A 188 10.39 19.83 25.73
N ILE A 189 10.37 20.12 24.43
CA ILE A 189 10.09 21.45 23.90
C ILE A 189 8.62 21.85 24.09
N GLN A 190 7.67 20.90 23.99
CA GLN A 190 6.24 21.22 24.18
C GLN A 190 5.92 21.63 25.62
N LYS A 191 6.58 21.01 26.61
CA LYS A 191 6.43 21.40 28.03
C LYS A 191 7.02 22.78 28.30
N GLU A 192 8.17 23.06 27.72
CA GLU A 192 8.84 24.36 27.86
C GLU A 192 8.04 25.48 27.18
N ILE A 193 7.52 25.23 25.97
CA ILE A 193 6.61 26.17 25.28
C ILE A 193 5.34 26.40 26.10
N ALA A 194 4.70 25.34 26.63
CA ALA A 194 3.49 25.47 27.43
C ALA A 194 3.74 26.28 28.72
N ALA A 195 4.87 26.05 29.39
CA ALA A 195 5.28 26.81 30.57
C ALA A 195 5.57 28.29 30.22
N GLY A 196 6.28 28.53 29.11
CA GLY A 196 6.55 29.89 28.63
C GLY A 196 5.28 30.65 28.25
N VAL A 197 4.33 30.00 27.56
CA VAL A 197 3.03 30.59 27.21
C VAL A 197 2.22 30.90 28.47
N ALA A 198 2.17 29.99 29.44
CA ALA A 198 1.49 30.22 30.71
C ALA A 198 2.06 31.43 31.47
N GLN A 199 3.39 31.59 31.46
CA GLN A 199 4.06 32.72 32.08
C GLN A 199 3.71 34.05 31.39
N VAL A 200 3.70 34.10 30.05
CA VAL A 200 3.33 35.30 29.29
C VAL A 200 1.86 35.67 29.53
N VAL A 201 0.95 34.69 29.52
CA VAL A 201 -0.47 34.91 29.81
C VAL A 201 -0.67 35.48 31.22
N HIS A 202 0.05 34.95 32.21
CA HIS A 202 -0.01 35.47 33.58
C HIS A 202 0.52 36.91 33.67
N MET A 203 1.59 37.24 32.94
CA MET A 203 2.11 38.61 32.88
C MET A 203 1.12 39.59 32.24
N LEU A 204 0.47 39.21 31.14
CA LEU A 204 -0.53 40.05 30.47
C LEU A 204 -1.76 40.28 31.36
N ASN A 205 -2.29 39.23 31.99
CA ASN A 205 -3.46 39.32 32.87
C ASN A 205 -3.17 40.17 34.13
N ASN A 206 -1.94 40.11 34.65
CA ASN A 206 -1.53 40.96 35.78
C ASN A 206 -1.27 42.41 35.35
N GLN A 207 -0.80 42.64 34.13
CA GLN A 207 -0.63 43.98 33.57
C GLN A 207 -1.98 44.67 33.36
N GLU A 208 -2.96 43.95 32.81
CA GLU A 208 -4.35 44.43 32.65
C GLU A 208 -4.97 44.80 34.00
N ARG A 209 -4.80 43.95 35.03
CA ARG A 209 -5.28 44.24 36.39
C ARG A 209 -4.58 45.44 37.05
N ASN A 210 -3.29 45.66 36.77
CA ASN A 210 -2.54 46.78 37.31
C ASN A 210 -2.81 48.10 36.55
N SER A 211 -3.14 48.05 35.26
CA SER A 211 -3.60 49.22 34.50
C SER A 211 -5.01 49.66 34.89
N ASP A 212 -5.87 48.71 35.26
CA ASP A 212 -7.22 49.02 35.75
C ASP A 212 -7.22 49.57 37.19
N ALA A 213 -6.20 49.24 37.98
CA ALA A 213 -6.00 49.79 39.33
C ALA A 213 -5.43 51.23 39.32
N SER A 214 -4.55 51.58 38.37
CA SER A 214 -3.99 52.95 38.30
C SER A 214 -4.98 53.98 37.74
N ALA A 215 -6.03 53.54 37.02
CA ALA A 215 -7.10 54.42 36.57
C ALA A 215 -8.06 54.87 37.71
N PHE A 216 -8.05 54.20 38.87
CA PHE A 216 -8.91 54.54 40.01
C PHE A 216 -8.24 55.36 41.12
N GLU A 217 -6.91 55.56 41.08
CA GLU A 217 -6.16 56.27 42.13
C GLU A 217 -5.63 57.66 41.67
N ALA A 218 -6.26 58.27 40.65
CA ALA A 218 -5.99 59.65 40.23
C ALA A 218 -7.13 60.64 40.54
N CYS A 219 -8.09 60.25 41.41
CA CYS A 219 -9.18 61.13 41.83
C CYS A 219 -9.54 60.93 43.31
N LEU A 220 -8.62 61.32 44.20
CA LEU A 220 -8.92 61.71 45.58
C LEU A 220 -8.00 62.89 45.97
#